data_AF-A0A8X6FZ68-F1
#
_entry.id   AF-A0A8X6FZ68-F1
#
_cell.length_a   1.000
_cell.length_b   1.000
_cell.length_c   1.000
_cell.angle_alpha   90.00
_cell.angle_beta   90.00
_cell.angle_gamma   90.00
#
_symmetry.space_group_name_H-M   'P 1'
#
loop_
_entity.id
_entity.type
_entity.pdbx_description
1 polymer ?
#
loop_
_entity_poly.entity_id
_entity_poly.type
_entity_poly.pdbx_seq_one_letter_code
_entity_poly.pdbx_strand_id
1 'polypeptide(L)'
;MNEPSNFVDGSLTGCGKTSLNYPPYGAGVLGSKLDGKLFEKTICMDSVHYAGKHYDIHNLYSYYQANVTYRTLAIIIPGNRPFVLSRSTFSGSGRFVSHTLGENLSTWEQLRASIPGILKFNLFGIPFVGADICGFNLNTTEELCLRWMQLGAFYPFSRNHNSFYSKNQDPASFGKNFIELVSKALYTRYELLPYLYTLFHLAHTEGSTVARPLLHEYPNDKTTWDINYQFLWGPALLISPIVEEASNELC
;
A
#
# COMPACT_ATOMS: atom_id res chain seq x y z
N MET A 1 2.03 -10.86 5.56
CA MET A 1 1.60 -12.27 5.72
C MET A 1 0.39 -12.42 6.64
N ASN A 2 -0.38 -11.36 6.90
CA ASN A 2 -1.44 -11.35 7.90
C ASN A 2 -2.85 -11.33 7.28
N GLU A 3 -2.98 -11.83 6.06
CA GLU A 3 -4.26 -12.05 5.40
C GLU A 3 -5.20 -12.99 6.18
N PRO A 4 -4.79 -14.10 6.84
CA PRO A 4 -3.45 -14.68 7.05
C PRO A 4 -2.98 -15.55 5.88
N SER A 5 -1.73 -15.34 5.46
CA SER A 5 -1.16 -16.11 4.35
C SER A 5 -0.58 -17.43 4.84
N ASN A 6 -0.80 -18.49 4.06
CA ASN A 6 -0.29 -19.83 4.28
C ASN A 6 0.34 -20.37 2.98
N PHE A 7 1.47 -21.08 3.08
CA PHE A 7 2.14 -21.62 1.89
C PHE A 7 1.46 -22.89 1.36
N VAL A 8 0.78 -23.62 2.24
CA VAL A 8 -0.14 -24.71 1.88
C VAL A 8 -1.57 -24.21 1.86
N ASP A 9 -2.43 -24.86 1.08
CA ASP A 9 -3.85 -24.54 1.05
C ASP A 9 -4.54 -25.17 2.26
N GLY A 10 -5.03 -24.33 3.17
CA GLY A 10 -5.74 -24.77 4.35
C GLY A 10 -4.82 -25.22 5.49
N SER A 11 -4.38 -26.48 5.44
CA SER A 11 -3.55 -27.07 6.49
C SER A 11 -2.59 -28.11 5.91
N LEU A 12 -1.67 -28.63 6.74
CA LEU A 12 -0.74 -29.69 6.32
C LEU A 12 -1.45 -30.97 5.83
N THR A 13 -2.69 -31.20 6.24
CA THR A 13 -3.52 -32.36 5.84
C THR A 13 -4.69 -31.96 4.93
N GLY A 14 -4.70 -30.73 4.42
CA GLY A 14 -5.81 -30.17 3.64
C GLY A 14 -7.00 -29.75 4.51
N CYS A 15 -8.17 -29.62 3.88
CA CYS A 15 -9.41 -29.24 4.55
C CYS A 15 -10.54 -30.25 4.27
N GLY A 16 -11.47 -30.38 5.22
CA GLY A 16 -12.64 -31.23 5.04
C GLY A 16 -13.56 -30.73 3.92
N LYS A 17 -14.28 -31.65 3.26
CA LYS A 17 -15.31 -31.33 2.26
C LYS A 17 -16.59 -30.82 2.94
N THR A 18 -16.55 -29.57 3.38
CA THR A 18 -17.68 -28.89 4.05
C THR A 18 -18.18 -27.74 3.20
N SER A 19 -19.41 -27.28 3.46
CA SER A 19 -19.98 -26.09 2.80
C SER A 19 -19.25 -24.79 3.15
N LEU A 20 -18.38 -24.78 4.17
CA LEU A 20 -17.55 -23.62 4.48
C LEU A 20 -16.30 -23.58 3.60
N ASN A 21 -15.64 -24.72 3.43
CA ASN A 21 -14.45 -24.84 2.59
C ASN A 21 -14.79 -24.81 1.09
N TYR A 22 -15.97 -25.31 0.73
CA TYR A 22 -16.53 -25.37 -0.62
C TYR A 22 -17.96 -24.81 -0.62
N PRO A 23 -18.12 -23.47 -0.60
CA PRO A 23 -19.44 -22.85 -0.57
C PRO A 23 -20.24 -23.12 -1.85
N PRO A 24 -21.59 -23.13 -1.78
CA PRO A 24 -22.44 -23.33 -2.94
C PRO A 24 -22.31 -22.22 -3.99
N TYR A 25 -21.79 -21.05 -3.58
CA TYR A 25 -21.48 -19.94 -4.46
C TYR A 25 -20.05 -19.47 -4.21
N GLY A 26 -19.21 -19.52 -5.25
CA GLY A 26 -17.87 -18.96 -5.20
C GLY A 26 -17.91 -17.45 -5.41
N ALA A 27 -17.39 -16.68 -4.46
CA ALA A 27 -16.95 -15.32 -4.75
C ALA A 27 -15.76 -15.45 -5.71
N GLY A 28 -15.71 -14.74 -6.83
CA GLY A 28 -14.67 -14.84 -7.88
C GLY A 28 -13.25 -14.39 -7.46
N VAL A 29 -12.80 -14.77 -6.27
CA VAL A 29 -11.46 -14.62 -5.70
C VAL A 29 -10.44 -15.36 -6.57
N LEU A 30 -9.20 -14.87 -6.61
CA LEU A 30 -8.09 -15.59 -7.25
C LEU A 30 -8.05 -17.03 -6.72
N GLY A 31 -8.03 -18.02 -7.61
CA GLY A 31 -8.08 -19.45 -7.24
C GLY A 31 -9.49 -20.08 -7.16
N SER A 32 -10.52 -19.31 -6.80
CA SER A 32 -11.91 -19.82 -6.78
C SER A 32 -12.49 -20.02 -8.17
N LYS A 33 -11.91 -19.36 -9.19
CA LYS A 33 -12.31 -19.51 -10.61
C LYS A 33 -12.06 -20.92 -11.19
N LEU A 34 -11.23 -21.74 -10.54
CA LEU A 34 -10.93 -23.09 -11.02
C LEU A 34 -11.63 -24.18 -10.18
N ASP A 35 -11.64 -24.07 -8.84
CA ASP A 35 -12.14 -25.15 -7.97
C ASP A 35 -13.13 -24.72 -6.86
N GLY A 36 -13.52 -23.44 -6.78
CA GLY A 36 -14.49 -22.96 -5.78
C GLY A 36 -14.03 -23.01 -4.32
N LYS A 37 -12.76 -23.34 -4.03
CA LYS A 37 -12.18 -23.37 -2.68
C LYS A 37 -11.88 -21.95 -2.17
N LEU A 38 -12.20 -21.69 -0.89
CA LEU A 38 -11.89 -20.40 -0.24
C LEU A 38 -10.56 -20.40 0.53
N PHE A 39 -10.04 -21.57 0.89
CA PHE A 39 -8.87 -21.73 1.75
C PHE A 39 -7.52 -21.73 1.00
N GLU A 40 -7.52 -21.30 -0.26
CA GLU A 40 -6.29 -21.19 -1.06
C GLU A 40 -5.35 -20.15 -0.45
N LYS A 41 -4.09 -20.56 -0.23
CA LYS A 41 -3.05 -19.73 0.40
C LYS A 41 -3.45 -19.09 1.74
N THR A 42 -4.41 -19.70 2.44
CA THR A 42 -4.81 -19.34 3.82
C THR A 42 -5.13 -20.61 4.63
N ILE A 43 -5.85 -20.50 5.74
CA ILE A 43 -6.23 -21.65 6.58
C ILE A 43 -7.64 -22.17 6.26
N CYS A 44 -8.00 -23.36 6.75
CA CYS A 44 -9.33 -23.92 6.49
C CYS A 44 -10.44 -23.02 7.03
N MET A 45 -11.55 -22.89 6.29
CA MET A 45 -12.66 -22.01 6.63
C MET A 45 -13.42 -22.46 7.89
N ASP A 46 -13.35 -23.75 8.22
CA ASP A 46 -13.90 -24.32 9.46
C ASP A 46 -12.95 -24.19 10.67
N SER A 47 -11.76 -23.60 10.50
CA SER A 47 -10.86 -23.30 11.62
C SER A 47 -11.53 -22.39 12.64
N VAL A 48 -11.29 -22.65 13.92
CA VAL A 48 -11.96 -21.96 15.03
C VAL A 48 -11.03 -20.92 15.63
N HIS A 49 -11.53 -19.69 15.77
CA HIS A 49 -10.90 -18.63 16.56
C HIS A 49 -11.84 -18.23 17.70
N TYR A 50 -11.34 -17.45 18.65
CA TYR A 50 -12.17 -16.92 19.75
C TYR A 50 -13.39 -16.13 19.23
N ALA A 51 -13.22 -15.35 18.16
CA ALA A 51 -14.27 -14.50 17.60
C ALA A 51 -15.22 -15.21 16.62
N GLY A 52 -15.01 -16.50 16.32
CA GLY A 52 -15.84 -17.24 15.39
C GLY A 52 -15.05 -18.18 14.47
N LYS A 53 -15.74 -18.75 13.48
CA LYS A 53 -15.12 -19.58 12.45
C LYS A 53 -14.40 -18.72 11.44
N HIS A 54 -13.30 -19.24 10.90
CA HIS A 54 -12.48 -18.53 9.94
C HIS A 54 -13.24 -18.07 8.70
N TYR A 55 -14.25 -18.83 8.25
CA TYR A 55 -15.18 -18.43 7.19
C TYR A 55 -15.75 -17.01 7.38
N ASP A 56 -16.17 -16.69 8.61
CA ASP A 56 -16.84 -15.41 8.93
C ASP A 56 -15.83 -14.29 9.20
N ILE A 57 -14.63 -14.63 9.70
CA ILE A 57 -13.66 -13.66 10.22
C ILE A 57 -12.35 -13.59 9.46
N HIS A 58 -12.18 -14.31 8.35
CA HIS A 58 -10.93 -14.33 7.56
C HIS A 58 -10.44 -12.90 7.30
N ASN A 59 -11.33 -12.04 6.78
CA ASN A 59 -11.00 -10.65 6.45
C ASN A 59 -10.76 -9.74 7.68
N LEU A 60 -11.01 -10.23 8.89
CA LEU A 60 -10.77 -9.50 10.15
C LEU A 60 -9.46 -9.92 10.84
N TYR A 61 -8.75 -10.92 10.33
CA TYR A 61 -7.53 -11.44 10.96
C TYR A 61 -6.49 -10.33 11.19
N SER A 62 -6.19 -9.57 10.13
CA SER A 62 -5.25 -8.44 10.20
C SER A 62 -5.73 -7.31 11.08
N TYR A 63 -7.04 -7.05 11.14
CA TYR A 63 -7.61 -6.03 12.01
C TYR A 63 -7.42 -6.37 13.49
N TYR A 64 -7.67 -7.63 13.88
CA TYR A 64 -7.43 -8.08 15.25
C TYR A 64 -5.93 -8.05 15.59
N GLN A 65 -5.07 -8.51 14.67
CA GLN A 65 -3.62 -8.45 14.86
C GLN A 65 -3.15 -6.99 15.04
N ALA A 66 -3.57 -6.08 14.17
CA ALA A 66 -3.24 -4.66 14.21
C ALA A 66 -3.61 -4.02 15.55
N ASN A 67 -4.82 -4.28 16.04
CA ASN A 67 -5.30 -3.75 17.32
C ASN A 67 -4.45 -4.23 18.50
N VAL A 68 -4.15 -5.54 18.57
CA VAL A 68 -3.30 -6.10 19.62
C VAL A 68 -1.88 -5.54 19.56
N THR A 69 -1.28 -5.48 18.36
CA THR A 69 0.08 -4.96 18.18
C THR A 69 0.17 -3.51 18.61
N TYR A 70 -0.76 -2.66 18.14
CA TYR A 70 -0.76 -1.23 18.49
C TYR A 70 -0.91 -1.00 19.99
N ARG A 71 -1.89 -1.64 20.64
CA ARG A 71 -2.12 -1.48 22.08
C ARG A 71 -0.95 -1.98 22.91
N THR A 72 -0.35 -3.10 22.51
CA THR A 72 0.82 -3.67 23.20
C THR A 72 2.00 -2.71 23.14
N LEU A 73 2.29 -2.14 21.96
CA LEU A 73 3.36 -1.15 21.80
C LEU A 73 3.11 0.12 22.61
N ALA A 74 1.85 0.59 22.68
CA ALA A 74 1.49 1.76 23.48
C ALA A 74 1.67 1.53 25.01
N ILE A 75 1.57 0.28 25.46
CA ILE A 75 1.82 -0.10 26.86
C ILE A 75 3.33 -0.22 27.12
N ILE A 76 4.08 -0.88 26.22
CA ILE A 76 5.52 -1.13 26.39
C ILE A 76 6.34 0.16 26.23
N ILE A 77 5.88 1.09 25.38
CA ILE A 77 6.55 2.36 25.09
C ILE A 77 5.57 3.52 25.35
N PRO A 78 5.24 3.81 26.62
CA PRO A 78 4.25 4.82 26.97
C PRO A 78 4.68 6.23 26.51
N GLY A 79 3.69 7.08 26.23
CA GLY A 79 3.90 8.47 25.81
C GLY A 79 4.31 8.65 24.34
N ASN A 80 4.49 7.57 23.59
CA ASN A 80 4.88 7.59 22.18
C ASN A 80 3.78 7.02 21.27
N ARG A 81 3.75 7.45 20.01
CA ARG A 81 2.89 6.85 19.00
C ARG A 81 3.61 5.65 18.36
N PRO A 82 3.06 4.43 18.44
CA PRO A 82 3.63 3.29 17.74
C PRO A 82 3.60 3.49 16.23
N PHE A 83 4.66 3.08 15.53
CA PHE A 83 4.61 2.86 14.10
C PHE A 83 4.37 1.37 13.83
N VAL A 84 3.23 1.06 13.20
CA VAL A 84 2.86 -0.30 12.81
C VAL A 84 2.52 -0.28 11.32
N LEU A 85 3.22 -1.09 10.53
CA LEU A 85 2.97 -1.26 9.11
C LEU A 85 2.30 -2.61 8.86
N SER A 86 1.11 -2.62 8.24
CA SER A 86 0.35 -3.84 7.95
C SER A 86 0.15 -4.03 6.45
N ARG A 87 0.17 -5.30 6.02
CA ARG A 87 -0.14 -5.69 4.64
C ARG A 87 -1.65 -5.84 4.46
N SER A 88 -2.29 -6.79 5.13
CA SER A 88 -3.76 -6.90 5.09
C SER A 88 -4.41 -5.82 5.97
N THR A 89 -5.61 -5.38 5.58
CA THR A 89 -6.40 -4.37 6.29
C THR A 89 -7.90 -4.67 6.18
N PHE A 90 -8.69 -4.09 7.08
CA PHE A 90 -10.15 -4.04 7.03
C PHE A 90 -10.62 -2.60 7.28
N SER A 91 -11.93 -2.34 7.16
CA SER A 91 -12.49 -1.03 7.50
C SER A 91 -12.11 -0.63 8.94
N GLY A 92 -11.57 0.59 9.10
CA GLY A 92 -11.09 1.11 10.38
C GLY A 92 -9.65 0.73 10.74
N SER A 93 -8.93 -0.06 9.94
CA SER A 93 -7.53 -0.42 10.21
C SER A 93 -6.61 0.80 10.33
N GLY A 94 -6.87 1.90 9.63
CA GLY A 94 -6.08 3.13 9.69
C GLY A 94 -5.97 3.77 11.09
N ARG A 95 -6.84 3.37 12.03
CA ARG A 95 -6.72 3.73 13.44
C ARG A 95 -5.48 3.15 14.11
N PHE A 96 -4.98 2.02 13.63
CA PHE A 96 -3.92 1.24 14.26
C PHE A 96 -2.67 1.11 13.41
N VAL A 97 -2.79 1.19 12.08
CA VAL A 97 -1.70 0.83 11.17
C VAL A 97 -1.56 1.80 10.01
N SER A 98 -0.32 1.86 9.52
CA SER A 98 0.05 2.34 8.19
C SER A 98 -0.04 1.18 7.20
N HIS A 99 -0.05 1.46 5.91
CA HIS A 99 -0.19 0.42 4.88
C HIS A 99 0.86 0.56 3.76
N THR A 100 1.26 -0.58 3.20
CA THR A 100 2.01 -0.64 1.94
C THR A 100 1.16 -1.38 0.92
N LEU A 101 1.12 -0.87 -0.33
CA LEU A 101 0.40 -1.51 -1.44
C LEU A 101 0.91 -2.92 -1.77
N GLY A 102 2.01 -3.36 -1.14
CA GLY A 102 2.50 -4.72 -1.19
C GLY A 102 3.57 -4.94 -2.24
N GLU A 103 3.72 -6.21 -2.61
CA GLU A 103 4.81 -6.73 -3.46
C GLU A 103 4.55 -6.39 -4.94
N ASN A 104 4.83 -5.14 -5.31
CA ASN A 104 4.74 -4.65 -6.70
C ASN A 104 5.94 -5.12 -7.57
N LEU A 105 5.89 -4.83 -8.86
CA LEU A 105 6.97 -5.12 -9.82
C LEU A 105 7.69 -3.85 -10.25
N SER A 106 8.99 -3.95 -10.54
CA SER A 106 9.82 -2.89 -11.10
C SER A 106 9.47 -2.61 -12.57
N THR A 107 8.29 -2.02 -12.81
CA THR A 107 7.74 -1.69 -14.14
C THR A 107 7.05 -0.32 -14.12
N TRP A 108 7.01 0.36 -15.27
CA TRP A 108 6.30 1.65 -15.43
C TRP A 108 4.80 1.55 -15.15
N GLU A 109 4.17 0.43 -15.51
CA GLU A 109 2.76 0.15 -15.21
C GLU A 109 2.50 0.18 -13.70
N GLN A 110 3.36 -0.48 -12.90
CA GLN A 110 3.23 -0.52 -11.45
C GLN A 110 3.55 0.82 -10.79
N LEU A 111 4.50 1.58 -11.33
CA LEU A 111 4.74 2.97 -10.94
C LEU A 111 3.45 3.79 -11.11
N ARG A 112 2.82 3.72 -12.29
CA ARG A 112 1.56 4.43 -12.57
C ARG A 112 0.41 3.95 -11.70
N ALA A 113 0.24 2.63 -11.53
CA ALA A 113 -0.83 2.03 -10.76
C ALA A 113 -0.75 2.31 -9.25
N SER A 114 0.43 2.66 -8.73
CA SER A 114 0.61 3.02 -7.33
C SER A 114 -0.18 4.28 -6.92
N ILE A 115 -0.33 5.26 -7.83
CA ILE A 115 -1.04 6.53 -7.58
C ILE A 115 -2.51 6.27 -7.23
N PRO A 116 -3.32 5.61 -8.09
CA PRO A 116 -4.70 5.31 -7.74
C PRO A 116 -4.81 4.35 -6.54
N GLY A 117 -3.83 3.48 -6.30
CA GLY A 117 -3.76 2.67 -5.08
C GLY A 117 -3.68 3.53 -3.81
N ILE A 118 -2.75 4.47 -3.76
CA ILE A 118 -2.56 5.41 -2.64
C ILE A 118 -3.80 6.28 -2.43
N LEU A 119 -4.39 6.78 -3.51
CA LEU A 119 -5.61 7.60 -3.44
C LEU A 119 -6.79 6.81 -2.85
N LYS A 120 -6.99 5.55 -3.26
CA LYS A 120 -8.02 4.67 -2.68
C LYS A 120 -7.82 4.47 -1.18
N PHE A 121 -6.59 4.22 -0.72
CA PHE A 121 -6.33 4.05 0.71
C PHE A 121 -6.51 5.33 1.53
N ASN A 122 -6.34 6.52 0.92
CA ASN A 122 -6.76 7.77 1.55
C ASN A 122 -8.29 7.84 1.72
N LEU A 123 -9.07 7.38 0.75
CA LEU A 123 -10.53 7.24 0.89
C LEU A 123 -10.92 6.20 1.96
N PHE A 124 -10.11 5.15 2.13
CA PHE A 124 -10.34 4.10 3.15
C PHE A 124 -9.92 4.54 4.56
N GLY A 125 -9.48 5.78 4.74
CA GLY A 125 -9.04 6.30 6.05
C GLY A 125 -7.70 5.74 6.51
N ILE A 126 -6.82 5.33 5.59
CA ILE A 126 -5.45 4.88 5.86
C ILE A 126 -4.47 5.81 5.11
N PRO A 127 -4.34 7.09 5.54
CA PRO A 127 -3.63 8.10 4.75
C PRO A 127 -2.12 7.88 4.71
N PHE A 128 -1.52 7.20 5.70
CA PHE A 128 -0.08 6.89 5.70
C PHE A 128 0.16 5.59 4.93
N VAL A 129 0.11 5.74 3.61
CA VAL A 129 0.20 4.65 2.62
C VAL A 129 1.20 4.98 1.52
N GLY A 130 1.81 3.95 0.94
CA GLY A 130 2.77 4.05 -0.16
C GLY A 130 2.97 2.71 -0.88
N ALA A 131 3.69 2.74 -1.99
CA ALA A 131 4.22 1.56 -2.66
C ALA A 131 5.71 1.38 -2.37
N ASP A 132 6.23 0.18 -2.65
CA ASP A 132 7.67 -0.06 -2.62
C ASP A 132 8.32 0.66 -3.81
N ILE A 133 9.05 1.73 -3.51
CA ILE A 133 9.67 2.63 -4.50
C ILE A 133 10.76 1.86 -5.27
N CYS A 134 10.81 2.09 -6.59
CA CYS A 134 11.59 1.36 -7.59
C CYS A 134 11.08 -0.07 -7.90
N GLY A 135 10.10 -0.57 -7.15
CA GLY A 135 9.50 -1.90 -7.33
C GLY A 135 10.15 -2.96 -6.44
N PHE A 136 9.34 -3.86 -5.89
CA PHE A 136 9.82 -4.92 -4.99
C PHE A 136 10.41 -6.10 -5.77
N ASN A 137 9.67 -6.67 -6.72
CA ASN A 137 10.11 -7.78 -7.55
C ASN A 137 10.68 -7.28 -8.89
N LEU A 138 11.61 -8.07 -9.46
CA LEU A 138 12.39 -7.74 -10.66
C LEU A 138 13.50 -6.70 -10.42
N ASN A 139 14.44 -6.62 -11.34
CA ASN A 139 15.49 -5.61 -11.32
C ASN A 139 14.95 -4.31 -11.94
N THR A 140 15.01 -3.19 -11.21
CA THR A 140 14.71 -1.87 -11.77
C THR A 140 15.78 -1.41 -12.77
N THR A 141 15.41 -0.51 -13.68
CA THR A 141 16.35 0.30 -14.45
C THR A 141 16.68 1.59 -13.68
N GLU A 142 17.78 2.25 -14.05
CA GLU A 142 18.16 3.56 -13.47
C GLU A 142 17.08 4.62 -13.74
N GLU A 143 16.57 4.69 -14.98
CA GLU A 143 15.52 5.65 -15.35
C GLU A 143 14.24 5.43 -14.53
N LEU A 144 13.75 4.18 -14.46
CA LEU A 144 12.55 3.85 -13.70
C LEU A 144 12.74 4.20 -12.23
N CYS A 145 13.87 3.80 -11.63
CA CYS A 145 14.10 4.07 -10.22
C CYS A 145 14.27 5.56 -9.94
N LEU A 146 14.89 6.32 -10.84
CA LEU A 146 14.97 7.78 -10.73
C LEU A 146 13.57 8.41 -10.71
N ARG A 147 12.70 8.08 -11.68
CA ARG A 147 11.33 8.60 -11.73
C ARG A 147 10.51 8.16 -10.54
N TRP A 148 10.68 6.91 -10.10
CA TRP A 148 9.96 6.41 -8.93
C TRP A 148 10.45 7.05 -7.63
N MET A 149 11.74 7.33 -7.47
CA MET A 149 12.25 8.06 -6.31
C MET A 149 11.74 9.50 -6.28
N GLN A 150 11.64 10.17 -7.44
CA GLN A 150 11.06 11.51 -7.57
C GLN A 150 9.58 11.52 -7.16
N LEU A 151 8.78 10.58 -7.65
CA LEU A 151 7.37 10.42 -7.26
C LEU A 151 7.23 9.98 -5.80
N GLY A 152 8.01 8.98 -5.39
CA GLY A 152 7.95 8.33 -4.09
C GLY A 152 8.34 9.24 -2.94
N ALA A 153 9.18 10.25 -3.18
CA ALA A 153 9.43 11.35 -2.24
C ALA A 153 8.13 12.06 -1.81
N PHE A 154 7.07 12.01 -2.63
CA PHE A 154 5.77 12.59 -2.34
C PHE A 154 4.69 11.57 -1.99
N TYR A 155 5.02 10.29 -1.80
CA TYR A 155 4.07 9.38 -1.16
C TYR A 155 3.90 9.74 0.32
N PRO A 156 2.68 9.63 0.90
CA PRO A 156 2.50 9.80 2.33
C PRO A 156 3.48 8.92 3.12
N PHE A 157 3.51 7.61 2.86
CA PHE A 157 4.54 6.68 3.33
C PHE A 157 5.58 6.44 2.22
N SER A 158 6.81 6.90 2.42
CA SER A 158 7.89 6.84 1.43
C SER A 158 8.94 5.82 1.83
N ARG A 159 9.02 4.69 1.13
CA ARG A 159 9.98 3.60 1.38
C ARG A 159 10.49 2.98 0.08
N ASN A 160 11.81 2.92 -0.09
CA ASN A 160 12.44 2.02 -1.06
C ASN A 160 12.62 0.64 -0.40
N HIS A 161 12.11 -0.41 -1.05
CA HIS A 161 12.14 -1.78 -0.56
C HIS A 161 12.28 -2.74 -1.74
N ASN A 162 13.01 -3.83 -1.55
CA ASN A 162 13.44 -4.70 -2.65
C ASN A 162 13.33 -6.18 -2.24
N SER A 163 13.12 -7.05 -3.23
CA SER A 163 13.13 -8.49 -3.01
C SER A 163 14.55 -9.01 -2.76
N PHE A 164 14.64 -10.16 -2.08
CA PHE A 164 15.91 -10.80 -1.74
C PHE A 164 16.77 -11.17 -2.96
N TYR A 165 16.15 -11.44 -4.11
CA TYR A 165 16.84 -11.92 -5.31
C TYR A 165 17.17 -10.82 -6.33
N SER A 166 16.71 -9.60 -6.10
CA SER A 166 16.93 -8.46 -6.99
C SER A 166 18.28 -7.79 -6.74
N LYS A 167 18.82 -7.13 -7.77
CA LYS A 167 19.98 -6.23 -7.65
C LYS A 167 19.67 -5.07 -6.70
N ASN A 168 20.70 -4.56 -6.03
CA ASN A 168 20.57 -3.37 -5.18
C ASN A 168 19.96 -2.19 -5.95
N GLN A 169 19.07 -1.48 -5.28
CA GLN A 169 18.36 -0.32 -5.82
C GLN A 169 18.25 0.84 -4.83
N ASP A 170 19.07 0.83 -3.77
CA ASP A 170 19.22 1.99 -2.92
C ASP A 170 19.87 3.14 -3.71
N PRO A 171 19.57 4.42 -3.42
CA PRO A 171 20.11 5.53 -4.23
C PRO A 171 21.64 5.54 -4.36
N ALA A 172 22.36 5.00 -3.37
CA ALA A 172 23.82 4.95 -3.42
C ALA A 172 24.36 3.88 -4.38
N SER A 173 23.60 2.82 -4.67
CA SER A 173 23.99 1.78 -5.61
C SER A 173 24.07 2.24 -7.08
N PHE A 174 23.43 3.36 -7.42
CA PHE A 174 23.47 3.98 -8.75
C PHE A 174 24.58 5.04 -8.92
N GLY A 175 25.30 5.37 -7.84
CA GLY A 175 26.39 6.34 -7.87
C GLY A 175 25.98 7.80 -7.63
N LYS A 176 26.98 8.70 -7.60
CA LYS A 176 26.83 10.08 -7.11
C LYS A 176 25.82 10.92 -7.88
N ASN A 177 25.79 10.79 -9.21
CA ASN A 177 24.86 11.56 -10.05
C ASN A 177 23.39 11.22 -9.71
N PHE A 178 23.08 9.94 -9.52
CA PHE A 178 21.74 9.51 -9.12
C PHE A 178 21.34 10.07 -7.74
N ILE A 179 22.26 10.03 -6.77
CA ILE A 179 22.06 10.60 -5.43
C ILE A 179 21.70 12.09 -5.54
N GLU A 180 22.44 12.87 -6.32
CA GLU A 180 22.18 14.31 -6.48
C GLU A 180 20.79 14.59 -7.07
N LEU A 181 20.36 13.81 -8.05
CA LEU A 181 19.05 13.96 -8.69
C LEU A 181 17.90 13.62 -7.73
N VAL A 182 18.03 12.53 -6.96
CA VAL A 182 17.01 12.09 -6.00
C VAL A 182 16.98 12.96 -4.75
N SER A 183 18.13 13.45 -4.30
CA SER A 183 18.25 14.26 -3.08
C SER A 183 17.41 15.53 -3.14
N LYS A 184 17.27 16.14 -4.32
CA LYS A 184 16.43 17.34 -4.50
C LYS A 184 14.98 17.08 -4.09
N ALA A 185 14.38 16.00 -4.59
CA ALA A 185 13.00 15.65 -4.26
C ALA A 185 12.84 15.28 -2.77
N LEU A 186 13.80 14.54 -2.21
CA LEU A 186 13.79 14.19 -0.79
C LEU A 186 13.97 15.41 0.11
N TYR A 187 14.87 16.35 -0.20
CA TYR A 187 15.00 17.57 0.60
C TYR A 187 13.73 18.42 0.54
N THR A 188 13.09 18.57 -0.63
CA THR A 188 11.78 19.22 -0.73
C THR A 188 10.73 18.53 0.13
N ARG A 189 10.68 17.18 0.14
CA ARG A 189 9.82 16.44 1.07
C ARG A 189 10.09 16.85 2.52
N TYR A 190 11.36 16.86 2.93
CA TYR A 190 11.76 17.16 4.31
C TYR A 190 11.43 18.59 4.72
N GLU A 191 11.60 19.57 3.83
CA GLU A 191 11.18 20.97 4.02
C GLU A 191 9.66 21.09 4.20
N LEU A 192 8.88 20.26 3.50
CA LEU A 192 7.42 20.25 3.54
C LEU A 192 6.83 19.33 4.64
N LEU A 193 7.64 18.68 5.47
CA LEU A 193 7.14 17.83 6.55
C LEU A 193 6.18 18.55 7.51
N PRO A 194 6.37 19.84 7.89
CA PRO A 194 5.38 20.54 8.70
C PRO A 194 4.01 20.63 8.04
N TYR A 195 3.96 20.86 6.73
CA TYR A 195 2.71 20.86 5.95
C TYR A 195 2.11 19.46 5.90
N LEU A 196 2.89 18.45 5.51
CA LEU A 196 2.44 17.06 5.45
C LEU A 196 1.90 16.58 6.82
N TYR A 197 2.58 16.92 7.91
CA TYR A 197 2.16 16.56 9.26
C TYR A 197 0.87 17.29 9.69
N THR A 198 0.67 18.52 9.22
CA THR A 198 -0.60 19.24 9.40
C THR A 198 -1.75 18.53 8.66
N LEU A 199 -1.51 18.02 7.44
CA LEU A 199 -2.49 17.20 6.73
C LEU A 199 -2.84 15.92 7.50
N PHE A 200 -1.85 15.27 8.12
CA PHE A 200 -2.10 14.12 9.00
C PHE A 200 -2.88 14.49 10.25
N HIS A 201 -2.68 15.68 10.81
CA HIS A 201 -3.49 16.19 11.91
C HIS A 201 -4.96 16.30 11.48
N LEU A 202 -5.24 16.96 10.35
CA LEU A 202 -6.61 17.09 9.81
C LEU A 202 -7.23 15.73 9.45
N ALA A 203 -6.44 14.80 8.92
CA ALA A 203 -6.90 13.43 8.67
C ALA A 203 -7.30 12.72 9.96
N HIS A 204 -6.55 12.94 11.05
CA HIS A 204 -6.83 12.36 12.35
C HIS A 204 -8.04 12.98 13.06
N THR A 205 -8.22 14.30 12.99
CA THR A 205 -9.26 15.03 13.74
C THR A 205 -10.56 15.18 12.97
N GLU A 206 -10.50 15.27 11.64
CA GLU A 206 -11.64 15.63 10.78
C GLU A 206 -11.93 14.57 9.68
N GLY A 207 -11.03 13.61 9.47
CA GLY A 207 -11.18 12.61 8.41
C GLY A 207 -10.82 13.12 7.01
N SER A 208 -10.11 14.24 6.91
CA SER A 208 -9.58 14.75 5.64
C SER A 208 -8.60 13.78 4.97
N THR A 209 -8.44 13.84 3.64
CA THR A 209 -7.41 13.08 2.92
C THR A 209 -6.07 13.80 2.92
N VAL A 210 -4.96 13.04 2.88
CA VAL A 210 -3.58 13.56 2.80
C VAL A 210 -3.12 13.59 1.35
N ALA A 211 -2.99 12.43 0.71
CA ALA A 211 -2.90 12.38 -0.74
C ALA A 211 -4.31 12.44 -1.32
N ARG A 212 -4.58 13.43 -2.14
CA ARG A 212 -5.92 13.85 -2.52
C ARG A 212 -6.09 13.83 -4.04
N PRO A 213 -7.16 13.19 -4.57
CA PRO A 213 -7.48 13.28 -5.99
C PRO A 213 -7.83 14.73 -6.37
N LEU A 214 -7.51 15.15 -7.59
CA LEU A 214 -7.82 16.52 -8.05
C LEU A 214 -9.33 16.82 -7.99
N LEU A 215 -10.18 15.83 -8.29
CA LEU A 215 -11.64 15.96 -8.24
C LEU A 215 -12.19 16.37 -6.86
N HIS A 216 -11.44 16.17 -5.77
CA HIS A 216 -11.87 16.61 -4.43
C HIS A 216 -11.79 18.13 -4.28
N GLU A 217 -10.82 18.78 -4.92
CA GLU A 217 -10.67 20.25 -4.91
C GLU A 217 -11.40 20.92 -6.08
N TYR A 218 -11.56 20.19 -7.19
CA TYR A 218 -12.14 20.70 -8.43
C TYR A 218 -13.35 19.87 -8.90
N PRO A 219 -14.37 19.62 -8.06
CA PRO A 219 -15.47 18.71 -8.39
C PRO A 219 -16.32 19.18 -9.58
N ASN A 220 -16.38 20.50 -9.82
CA ASN A 220 -17.13 21.10 -10.92
C ASN A 220 -16.40 21.02 -12.27
N ASP A 221 -15.11 20.68 -12.27
CA ASP A 221 -14.34 20.46 -13.49
C ASP A 221 -14.28 18.97 -13.81
N LYS A 222 -15.11 18.55 -14.77
CA LYS A 222 -15.21 17.15 -15.22
C LYS A 222 -13.90 16.59 -15.77
N THR A 223 -12.97 17.44 -16.21
CA THR A 223 -11.65 16.98 -16.69
C THR A 223 -10.83 16.33 -15.57
N THR A 224 -11.11 16.65 -14.31
CA THR A 224 -10.36 16.13 -13.15
C THR A 224 -10.86 14.78 -12.64
N TRP A 225 -12.01 14.30 -13.12
CA TRP A 225 -12.68 13.12 -12.57
C TRP A 225 -11.90 11.82 -12.82
N ASP A 226 -11.26 11.72 -13.97
CA ASP A 226 -10.52 10.52 -14.39
C ASP A 226 -8.99 10.68 -14.26
N ILE A 227 -8.50 11.82 -13.74
CA ILE A 227 -7.06 12.03 -13.53
C ILE A 227 -6.58 11.10 -12.40
N ASN A 228 -5.79 10.10 -12.79
CA ASN A 228 -5.23 9.10 -11.89
C ASN A 228 -3.68 9.01 -11.95
N TYR A 229 -3.04 9.92 -12.69
CA TYR A 229 -1.59 10.01 -12.84
C TYR A 229 -1.00 11.26 -12.14
N GLN A 230 -1.85 12.12 -11.58
CA GLN A 230 -1.47 13.26 -10.73
C GLN A 230 -2.25 13.17 -9.41
N PHE A 231 -1.74 13.80 -8.37
CA PHE A 231 -2.44 13.93 -7.09
C PHE A 231 -1.99 15.19 -6.37
N LEU A 232 -2.75 15.57 -5.35
CA LEU A 232 -2.44 16.68 -4.46
C LEU A 232 -1.93 16.17 -3.11
N TRP A 233 -1.08 16.95 -2.45
CA TRP A 233 -1.01 16.91 -0.98
C TRP A 233 -1.95 17.95 -0.41
N GLY A 234 -3.01 17.49 0.24
CA GLY A 234 -4.08 18.35 0.73
C GLY A 234 -4.63 19.22 -0.41
N PRO A 235 -4.94 20.50 -0.16
CA PRO A 235 -5.43 21.41 -1.18
C PRO A 235 -4.35 22.20 -1.94
N ALA A 236 -3.09 22.22 -1.47
CA ALA A 236 -2.15 23.29 -1.83
C ALA A 236 -0.92 22.88 -2.67
N LEU A 237 -0.67 21.59 -2.89
CA LEU A 237 0.51 21.13 -3.64
C LEU A 237 0.10 20.09 -4.68
N LEU A 238 0.31 20.39 -5.96
CA LEU A 238 0.13 19.45 -7.07
C LEU A 238 1.42 18.68 -7.37
N ILE A 239 1.31 17.36 -7.44
CA ILE A 239 2.37 16.45 -7.81
C ILE A 239 2.05 15.87 -9.19
N SER A 240 2.92 16.16 -10.16
CA SER A 240 2.78 15.75 -11.57
C SER A 240 4.01 14.96 -12.03
N PRO A 241 4.07 13.64 -11.76
CA PRO A 241 5.21 12.80 -12.10
C PRO A 241 5.26 12.44 -13.60
N ILE A 242 6.45 12.02 -14.05
CA ILE A 242 6.61 11.26 -15.30
C ILE A 242 6.31 9.79 -14.98
N VAL A 243 5.32 9.21 -15.68
CA VAL A 243 4.78 7.86 -15.41
C VAL A 243 4.80 6.96 -16.64
N GLU A 244 5.52 7.39 -17.67
CA GLU A 244 5.76 6.65 -18.90
C GLU A 244 7.25 6.65 -19.18
N GLU A 245 7.74 5.55 -19.75
CA GLU A 245 9.10 5.47 -20.26
C GLU A 245 9.29 6.49 -21.38
N ALA A 246 10.46 7.12 -21.46
CA ALA A 246 10.77 7.96 -22.61
C ALA A 246 10.66 7.11 -23.89
N SER A 247 9.73 7.43 -24.76
CA SER A 247 9.71 6.87 -26.10
C SER A 247 11.00 7.31 -26.80
N ASN A 248 11.80 6.36 -27.31
CA ASN A 248 12.92 6.66 -28.22
C ASN A 248 12.47 7.29 -29.56
N GLU A 249 11.21 7.73 -29.67
CA GLU A 249 10.75 8.58 -30.76
C GLU A 249 11.12 10.03 -30.44
N LEU A 250 12.21 10.47 -31.07
CA LEU A 250 12.51 11.88 -31.32
C LEU A 250 11.23 12.57 -31.85
N CYS A 251 10.66 13.47 -31.06
CA CYS A 251 9.83 14.56 -31.54
C CYS A 251 10.47 15.88 -31.09
#